data_AF-A0A1H0DNT9-F1
#
_entry.id   AF-A0A1H0DNT9-F1
#
_cell.length_a   1.000
_cell.length_b   1.000
_cell.length_c   1.000
_cell.angle_alpha   90.00
_cell.angle_beta   90.00
_cell.angle_gamma   90.00
#
_symmetry.space_group_name_H-M   'P 1'
#
loop_
_entity.id
_entity.type
_entity.pdbx_description
1 polymer ?
#
loop_
_entity_poly.entity_id
_entity_poly.type
_entity_poly.pdbx_seq_one_letter_code
_entity_poly.pdbx_strand_id
1 'polypeptide(L)'
;MDNREATSADRVPRRLVVVDAGVVAVELATAWQALGSQVTLLVRGDGLLTRMEPFAGELVADGLREAGADIRLGTEVVSVERRPGGSGDEVRVT
;
A
#
# COMPACT_ATOMS: atom_id res chain seq x y z
N MET A 1 6.05 -8.22 5.56
CA MET A 1 4.92 -8.04 6.48
C MET A 1 3.69 -8.55 5.77
N ASP A 2 3.03 -9.57 6.30
CA ASP A 2 1.71 -9.98 5.81
C ASP A 2 0.58 -9.21 6.53
N ASN A 3 -0.69 -9.47 6.19
CA ASN A 3 -1.83 -8.75 6.77
C ASN A 3 -2.01 -8.98 8.27
N ARG A 4 -1.60 -10.14 8.78
CA ARG A 4 -1.70 -10.48 10.20
C ARG A 4 -0.63 -9.74 10.98
N GLU A 5 0.60 -9.76 10.51
CA GLU A 5 1.71 -8.99 11.08
C GLU A 5 1.40 -7.49 11.09
N ALA A 6 0.71 -6.99 10.05
CA ALA A 6 0.25 -5.61 9.99
C ALA A 6 -0.74 -5.28 11.13
N THR A 7 -1.77 -6.10 11.32
CA THR A 7 -2.80 -5.83 12.34
C THR A 7 -2.32 -6.07 13.77
N SER A 8 -1.21 -6.79 13.96
CA SER A 8 -0.57 -6.99 15.27
C SER A 8 0.60 -6.05 15.55
N ALA A 9 0.85 -5.04 14.71
CA ALA A 9 1.99 -4.15 14.89
C ALA A 9 1.81 -3.22 16.11
N ASP A 10 2.81 -3.21 17.01
CA ASP A 10 2.77 -2.43 18.26
C ASP A 10 2.97 -0.91 18.06
N ARG A 11 3.31 -0.49 16.83
CA ARG A 11 3.59 0.90 16.48
C ARG A 11 3.23 1.20 15.04
N VAL A 12 2.84 2.44 14.79
CA VAL A 12 2.61 2.95 13.44
C VAL A 12 3.96 3.17 12.74
N PRO A 13 4.23 2.53 11.60
CA PRO A 13 5.44 2.78 10.85
C PRO A 13 5.38 4.17 10.20
N ARG A 14 6.49 4.90 10.18
CA ARG A 14 6.55 6.20 9.50
C ARG A 14 6.24 6.12 8.00
N ARG A 15 6.65 5.04 7.36
CA ARG A 15 6.45 4.76 5.94
C ARG A 15 6.03 3.31 5.77
N LEU A 16 5.04 3.07 4.93
CA LEU A 16 4.52 1.74 4.67
C LEU A 16 4.34 1.55 3.16
N VAL A 17 4.88 0.46 2.63
CA VAL A 17 4.60 0.02 1.27
C VAL A 17 3.59 -1.12 1.33
N VAL A 18 2.51 -1.03 0.55
CA VAL A 18 1.53 -2.10 0.37
C VAL A 18 1.57 -2.53 -1.09
N VAL A 19 1.67 -3.84 -1.32
CA VAL A 19 1.80 -4.44 -2.66
C VAL A 19 0.59 -5.33 -2.92
N ASP A 20 -0.50 -4.74 -3.41
CA ASP A 20 -1.68 -5.39 -3.99
C ASP A 20 -2.70 -4.29 -4.36
N ALA A 21 -3.76 -4.66 -5.07
CA ALA A 21 -4.93 -3.83 -5.34
C ALA A 21 -6.24 -4.44 -4.79
N GLY A 22 -6.18 -5.58 -4.11
CA GLY A 22 -7.34 -6.23 -3.50
C GLY A 22 -7.89 -5.50 -2.28
N VAL A 23 -9.07 -5.96 -1.81
CA VAL A 23 -9.80 -5.41 -0.66
C VAL A 23 -8.90 -5.25 0.57
N VAL A 24 -8.16 -6.30 0.94
CA VAL A 24 -7.29 -6.28 2.13
C VAL A 24 -6.20 -5.21 2.03
N ALA A 25 -5.59 -5.03 0.84
CA ALA A 25 -4.57 -4.02 0.65
C ALA A 25 -5.15 -2.60 0.76
N VAL A 26 -6.32 -2.36 0.19
CA VAL A 26 -7.05 -1.09 0.30
C VAL A 26 -7.43 -0.78 1.74
N GLU A 27 -7.96 -1.77 2.48
CA GLU A 27 -8.33 -1.61 3.89
C GLU A 27 -7.12 -1.27 4.75
N LEU A 28 -6.03 -2.01 4.58
CA LEU A 28 -4.78 -1.74 5.31
C LEU A 28 -4.20 -0.38 4.94
N ALA A 29 -4.19 0.00 3.66
CA ALA A 29 -3.71 1.30 3.23
C ALA A 29 -4.52 2.44 3.86
N THR A 30 -5.85 2.30 3.88
CA THR A 30 -6.76 3.27 4.49
C THR A 30 -6.49 3.39 5.98
N ALA A 31 -6.44 2.27 6.70
CA ALA A 31 -6.21 2.25 8.14
C ALA A 31 -4.84 2.85 8.50
N TRP A 32 -3.78 2.47 7.80
CA TRP A 32 -2.43 2.93 8.09
C TRP A 32 -2.21 4.39 7.73
N GLN A 33 -2.81 4.88 6.63
CA GLN A 33 -2.80 6.30 6.27
C GLN A 33 -3.50 7.13 7.36
N ALA A 34 -4.68 6.68 7.83
CA ALA A 34 -5.42 7.35 8.89
C ALA A 34 -4.67 7.35 10.24
N LEU A 35 -3.89 6.30 10.51
CA LEU A 35 -3.02 6.23 11.70
C LEU A 35 -1.75 7.09 11.58
N GLY A 36 -1.48 7.70 10.42
CA GLY A 36 -0.37 8.62 10.20
C GLY A 36 0.86 8.00 9.52
N SER A 37 0.75 6.78 8.96
CA SER A 37 1.80 6.25 8.08
C SER A 37 1.78 7.02 6.76
N GLN A 38 2.96 7.27 6.18
CA GLN A 38 3.03 7.64 4.77
C GLN A 38 2.92 6.36 3.93
N VAL A 39 1.74 6.12 3.35
CA VAL A 39 1.48 4.91 2.57
C VAL A 39 1.85 5.08 1.10
N THR A 40 2.55 4.10 0.55
CA THR A 40 2.71 3.90 -0.90
C THR A 40 2.07 2.58 -1.31
N LEU A 41 1.09 2.63 -2.22
CA LEU A 41 0.46 1.47 -2.83
C LEU A 41 1.10 1.16 -4.18
N LEU A 42 1.63 -0.04 -4.34
CA LEU A 42 2.21 -0.51 -5.59
C LEU A 42 1.31 -1.56 -6.21
N VAL A 43 0.80 -1.27 -7.40
CA VAL A 43 -0.23 -2.06 -8.07
C VAL A 43 0.25 -2.41 -9.47
N ARG A 44 0.30 -3.69 -9.79
CA ARG A 44 0.65 -4.17 -11.15
C ARG A 44 -0.41 -3.82 -12.18
N GLY A 45 -1.68 -3.83 -11.79
CA GLY A 45 -2.82 -3.51 -12.65
C GLY A 45 -3.02 -2.02 -12.88
N ASP A 46 -4.09 -1.70 -13.60
CA ASP A 46 -4.54 -0.34 -13.96
C ASP A 46 -5.52 0.27 -12.96
N GLY A 47 -5.91 -0.46 -11.90
CA GLY A 47 -6.87 0.01 -10.93
C GLY A 47 -6.92 -0.79 -9.64
N LEU A 48 -7.64 -0.25 -8.66
CA LEU A 48 -7.93 -0.91 -7.39
C LEU A 48 -9.24 -1.72 -7.51
N LEU A 49 -9.38 -2.74 -6.66
CA LEU A 49 -10.63 -3.47 -6.50
C LEU A 49 -11.23 -3.99 -7.83
N THR A 50 -10.41 -4.47 -8.76
CA THR A 50 -10.80 -4.87 -10.14
C THR A 50 -11.86 -5.98 -10.24
N ARG A 51 -12.26 -6.59 -9.11
CA ARG A 51 -13.40 -7.52 -9.00
C ARG A 51 -14.74 -6.81 -8.74
N MET A 52 -14.73 -5.50 -8.57
CA MET A 52 -15.89 -4.63 -8.38
C MET A 52 -16.11 -3.78 -9.64
N GLU A 53 -17.22 -3.04 -9.68
CA GLU A 53 -17.46 -2.05 -10.73
C GLU A 53 -16.32 -1.01 -10.78
N PRO A 54 -15.84 -0.60 -11.98
CA PRO A 54 -14.66 0.26 -12.13
C PRO A 54 -14.71 1.54 -11.28
N PHE A 55 -15.86 2.20 -11.22
CA PHE A 55 -16.05 3.43 -10.46
C PHE A 55 -15.76 3.26 -8.96
N ALA A 56 -15.96 2.05 -8.40
CA ALA A 56 -15.69 1.80 -6.99
C ALA A 56 -14.18 1.83 -6.70
N GLY A 57 -13.37 1.25 -7.60
CA GLY A 57 -11.92 1.31 -7.53
C GLY A 57 -11.37 2.73 -7.70
N GLU A 58 -11.97 3.50 -8.62
CA GLU A 58 -11.63 4.90 -8.87
C GLU A 58 -11.90 5.78 -7.63
N LEU A 59 -13.11 5.72 -7.07
CA LEU A 59 -13.48 6.50 -5.89
C LEU A 59 -12.60 6.20 -4.68
N VAL A 60 -12.25 4.93 -4.49
CA VAL A 60 -11.34 4.52 -3.40
C VAL A 60 -9.92 5.03 -3.65
N ALA A 61 -9.42 4.95 -4.88
CA ALA A 61 -8.10 5.45 -5.23
C ALA A 61 -8.01 6.96 -5.01
N ASP A 62 -9.05 7.70 -5.40
CA ASP A 62 -9.10 9.15 -5.23
C ASP A 62 -9.17 9.54 -3.75
N GLY A 63 -10.02 8.89 -2.95
CA GLY A 63 -10.07 9.14 -1.51
C GLY A 63 -8.75 8.85 -0.79
N LEU A 64 -8.03 7.78 -1.19
CA LEU A 64 -6.71 7.48 -0.64
C LEU A 64 -5.65 8.52 -1.05
N ARG A 65 -5.67 8.99 -2.31
CA ARG A 65 -4.78 10.07 -2.78
C ARG A 65 -5.06 11.39 -2.05
N GLU A 66 -6.33 11.73 -1.85
CA GLU A 66 -6.75 12.90 -1.06
C GLU A 66 -6.26 12.80 0.39
N ALA A 67 -6.28 11.60 0.98
CA ALA A 67 -5.71 11.34 2.30
C ALA A 67 -4.16 11.38 2.33
N GLY A 68 -3.50 11.52 1.17
CA GLY A 68 -2.05 11.67 1.04
C GLY A 68 -1.28 10.38 0.75
N ALA A 69 -1.95 9.30 0.35
CA ALA A 69 -1.29 8.07 -0.08
C ALA A 69 -0.72 8.21 -1.51
N ASP A 70 0.45 7.63 -1.77
CA ASP A 70 1.06 7.54 -3.10
C ASP A 70 0.62 6.22 -3.77
N ILE A 71 -0.21 6.29 -4.81
CA ILE A 71 -0.71 5.11 -5.53
C ILE A 71 -0.04 5.01 -6.90
N ARG A 72 0.73 3.95 -7.10
CA ARG A 72 1.45 3.68 -8.35
C ARG A 72 0.86 2.45 -9.04
N LEU A 73 0.13 2.72 -10.11
CA LEU A 73 -0.47 1.72 -10.99
C LEU A 73 0.55 1.27 -12.04
N GLY A 74 0.32 0.13 -12.69
CA GLY A 74 1.24 -0.44 -13.69
C GLY A 74 2.65 -0.73 -13.16
N THR A 75 2.82 -0.81 -11.84
CA THR A 75 4.13 -0.90 -11.20
C THR A 75 4.39 -2.32 -10.71
N GLU A 76 5.51 -2.89 -11.13
CA GLU A 76 5.93 -4.23 -10.70
C GLU A 76 7.06 -4.16 -9.67
N VAL A 77 6.91 -4.88 -8.56
CA VAL A 77 7.97 -5.03 -7.56
C VAL A 77 8.91 -6.14 -8.01
N VAL A 78 10.19 -5.80 -8.20
CA VAL A 78 11.20 -6.76 -8.70
C VAL A 78 12.11 -7.27 -7.60
N SER A 79 12.37 -6.50 -6.55
CA SER A 79 13.13 -6.96 -5.39
C SER A 79 12.78 -6.16 -4.13
N VAL A 80 12.89 -6.84 -2.99
CA VAL A 80 12.82 -6.24 -1.65
C VAL A 80 14.08 -6.64 -0.89
N GLU A 81 14.84 -5.66 -0.44
CA GLU A 81 16.12 -5.85 0.22
C GLU A 81 16.07 -5.24 1.62
N ARG A 82 16.30 -6.07 2.65
CA ARG A 82 16.44 -5.55 4.01
C ARG A 82 17.84 -4.97 4.20
N ARG A 83 17.93 -3.66 4.46
CA ARG A 83 19.21 -3.03 4.76
C ARG A 83 19.73 -3.45 6.13
N PRO A 84 20.99 -3.89 6.26
CA PRO A 84 21.61 -4.11 7.57
C PRO A 84 21.65 -2.79 8.35
N GLY A 85 21.11 -2.79 9.57
CA GLY A 85 21.12 -1.62 10.47
C GLY A 85 20.10 -0.52 10.15
N GLY A 86 19.29 -0.66 9.09
CA GLY A 86 18.19 0.24 8.76
C GLY A 86 16.86 -0.24 9.33
N SER A 87 16.00 0.68 9.78
CA SER A 87 14.67 0.35 10.32
C SER A 87 13.62 0.06 9.23
N GLY A 88 14.01 -0.35 8.02
CA GLY A 88 13.08 -0.55 6.91
C GLY A 88 13.68 -1.32 5.74
N ASP A 89 12.81 -1.96 4.98
CA ASP A 89 13.14 -2.68 3.76
C ASP A 89 13.18 -1.69 2.57
N GLU A 90 14.16 -1.83 1.69
CA GLU A 90 14.27 -1.10 0.44
C GLU A 90 13.53 -1.87 -0.66
N VAL A 91 12.63 -1.19 -1.37
CA VAL A 91 11.81 -1.81 -2.44
C VAL A 91 12.25 -1.24 -3.77
N ARG A 92 12.64 -2.10 -4.70
CA ARG A 92 12.94 -1.75 -6.09
C ARG A 92 11.74 -2.12 -6.98
N VAL A 93 11.32 -1.17 -7.81
CA VAL A 93 10.19 -1.30 -8.74
C VAL A 93 10.61 -0.96 -10.17
N THR A 94 9.89 -1.49 -11.16
CA THR A 94 9.98 -1.11 -12.58
C THR A 94 8.67 -0.52 -13.07
#